data_AF-A0A951UEU3-F1
#
_entry.id   AF-A0A951UEU3-F1
#
_cell.length_a   1.000
_cell.length_b   1.000
_cell.length_c   1.000
_cell.angle_alpha   90.00
_cell.angle_beta   90.00
_cell.angle_gamma   90.00
#
_symmetry.space_group_name_H-M   'P 1'
#
loop_
_entity.id
_entity.type
_entity.pdbx_description
1 polymer ?
#
loop_
_entity_poly.entity_id
_entity_poly.type
_entity_poly.pdbx_seq_one_letter_code
_entity_poly.pdbx_strand_id
1 'polypeptide(L)'
;MVEKTLNTRTFTILCLTSVLTFSWACFQQVLANSEQRAREGLPGRRIGGGTRGECSSNAGRLMALVPENNLGLTKQAYPNFLFYLPRTATPRTVEFVLQDDKRRSVYEANFTTPSSGGVINFSLPDSAFLPPLTIGKKYNWYLSMICDPENRATDVVVHGWIKRVETDSVLTKKLQQTSPLGRVTLYAQAGLWQDALGTLAELKYTRPNDSQLAASWIQLLKSEKLDAIAQEPLLKIKIPTSH
;
A
#
# COMPACT_ATOMS: atom_id res chain seq x y z
N MET A 1 26.18 99.54 -30.78
CA MET A 1 25.51 98.93 -31.95
C MET A 1 25.77 97.44 -31.84
N VAL A 2 24.80 96.61 -31.45
CA VAL A 2 23.70 96.08 -32.30
C VAL A 2 24.33 95.20 -33.41
N GLU A 3 24.09 93.89 -33.51
CA GLU A 3 22.97 93.06 -33.00
C GLU A 3 23.36 91.62 -32.54
N LYS A 4 22.34 90.85 -32.14
CA LYS A 4 22.35 89.53 -31.50
C LYS A 4 22.50 88.37 -32.50
N THR A 5 22.91 87.20 -31.98
CA THR A 5 22.19 85.88 -31.94
C THR A 5 23.20 84.83 -31.45
N LEU A 6 23.13 84.18 -30.27
CA LEU A 6 22.09 83.28 -29.71
C LEU A 6 21.60 82.27 -30.77
N ASN A 7 21.69 80.94 -30.66
CA ASN A 7 21.89 80.00 -29.55
C ASN A 7 22.47 78.67 -30.16
N THR A 8 22.93 77.60 -29.51
CA THR A 8 22.77 77.12 -28.11
C THR A 8 23.99 76.28 -27.66
N ARG A 9 24.13 76.17 -26.34
CA ARG A 9 24.94 75.20 -25.55
C ARG A 9 24.65 73.73 -25.95
N THR A 10 25.63 72.82 -26.12
CA THR A 10 26.53 72.17 -25.12
C THR A 10 25.74 71.54 -23.94
N PHE A 11 26.08 70.38 -23.35
CA PHE A 11 27.41 69.83 -23.05
C PHE A 11 27.27 68.38 -22.47
N THR A 12 28.26 67.49 -22.68
CA THR A 12 28.74 66.39 -21.78
C THR A 12 27.80 65.30 -21.19
N ILE A 13 28.22 64.02 -21.19
CA ILE A 13 28.91 63.28 -20.08
C ILE A 13 28.89 61.75 -20.33
N LEU A 14 29.96 61.06 -19.93
CA LEU A 14 30.06 59.59 -19.93
C LEU A 14 29.09 58.96 -18.91
N CYS A 15 28.58 57.76 -19.19
CA CYS A 15 28.20 56.84 -18.11
C CYS A 15 28.82 55.45 -18.30
N LEU A 16 29.43 54.98 -17.23
CA LEU A 16 30.02 53.64 -17.09
C LEU A 16 28.93 52.57 -16.93
N THR A 17 29.34 51.31 -17.09
CA THR A 17 28.66 50.08 -16.63
C THR A 17 27.25 49.77 -17.16
N SER A 18 27.16 48.74 -18.00
CA SER A 18 26.12 47.72 -17.87
C SER A 18 26.63 46.36 -18.37
N VAL A 19 27.23 45.60 -17.46
CA VAL A 19 27.34 44.13 -17.62
C VAL A 19 26.11 43.56 -16.93
N LEU A 20 25.15 43.01 -17.68
CA LEU A 20 24.19 42.01 -17.20
C LEU A 20 23.32 41.45 -18.33
N THR A 21 22.93 40.18 -18.19
CA THR A 21 21.89 39.47 -18.97
C THR A 21 22.13 39.23 -20.47
N PHE A 22 23.16 38.44 -20.81
CA PHE A 22 23.02 37.52 -21.94
C PHE A 22 22.55 36.14 -21.44
N SER A 23 21.26 35.89 -21.70
CA SER A 23 20.57 34.61 -21.88
C SER A 23 21.02 33.40 -21.05
N TRP A 24 20.10 32.95 -20.20
CA TRP A 24 20.07 31.63 -19.56
C TRP A 24 20.76 30.53 -20.37
N ALA A 25 21.89 30.05 -19.86
CA ALA A 25 22.33 28.70 -20.14
C ALA A 25 21.18 27.76 -19.74
N CYS A 26 20.70 26.98 -20.70
CA CYS A 26 19.55 26.09 -20.54
C CYS A 26 19.81 25.13 -19.39
N PHE A 27 19.20 25.40 -18.23
CA PHE A 27 19.13 24.42 -17.15
C PHE A 27 18.29 23.28 -17.70
N GLN A 28 18.95 22.16 -18.05
CA GLN A 28 18.24 20.97 -18.50
C GLN A 28 17.35 20.50 -17.36
N GLN A 29 16.08 20.90 -17.43
CA GLN A 29 15.03 20.31 -16.63
C GLN A 29 14.97 18.85 -17.07
N VAL A 30 15.51 17.97 -16.24
CA VAL A 30 15.15 16.57 -16.25
C VAL A 30 13.65 16.56 -15.97
N LEU A 31 12.86 16.55 -17.04
CA LEU A 31 11.47 16.19 -16.97
C LEU A 31 11.47 14.74 -16.50
N ALA A 32 11.33 14.59 -15.18
CA ALA A 32 10.95 13.33 -14.58
C ALA A 32 9.67 12.94 -15.30
N ASN A 33 9.79 11.96 -16.21
CA ASN A 33 8.67 11.48 -16.98
C ASN A 33 7.74 10.80 -15.97
N SER A 34 6.82 11.58 -15.40
CA SER A 34 5.66 11.03 -14.73
C SER A 34 4.82 10.39 -15.83
N GLU A 35 5.25 9.19 -16.24
CA GLU A 35 4.34 8.19 -16.77
C GLU A 35 3.13 8.25 -15.85
N GLN A 36 2.03 8.76 -16.40
CA GLN A 36 0.76 8.73 -15.72
C GLN A 36 0.58 7.28 -15.31
N ARG A 37 0.61 7.00 -14.00
CA ARG A 37 0.26 5.68 -13.48
C ARG A 37 -1.14 5.42 -14.01
N ALA A 38 -1.21 4.70 -15.13
CA ALA A 38 -2.46 4.22 -15.67
C ALA A 38 -3.12 3.53 -14.49
N ARG A 39 -4.33 3.97 -14.15
CA ARG A 39 -5.13 3.27 -13.14
C ARG A 39 -5.54 1.95 -13.79
N GLU A 40 -4.61 1.00 -13.80
CA GLU A 40 -4.85 -0.41 -14.06
C GLU A 40 -5.86 -0.84 -13.00
N GLY A 41 -7.15 -0.70 -13.35
CA GLY A 41 -8.26 -1.14 -12.53
C GLY A 41 -8.28 -2.66 -12.55
N LEU A 42 -7.38 -3.27 -11.77
CA LEU A 42 -7.32 -4.71 -11.65
C LEU A 42 -8.60 -5.19 -10.96
N PRO A 43 -9.23 -6.27 -11.48
CA PRO A 43 -10.42 -6.83 -10.86
C PRO A 43 -10.09 -7.28 -9.44
N GLY A 44 -10.93 -6.92 -8.50
CA GLY A 44 -10.73 -7.19 -7.08
C GLY A 44 -12.00 -6.92 -6.28
N ARG A 45 -12.07 -7.50 -5.09
CA ARG A 45 -13.17 -7.32 -4.15
C ARG A 45 -12.61 -7.15 -2.74
N ARG A 46 -12.44 -5.90 -2.31
CA ARG A 46 -11.98 -5.55 -0.95
C ARG A 46 -13.00 -5.84 0.14
N ILE A 47 -14.29 -5.93 -0.19
CA ILE A 47 -15.36 -6.20 0.77
C ILE A 47 -16.16 -7.41 0.27
N GLY A 48 -16.10 -8.50 1.02
CA GLY A 48 -16.93 -9.68 0.84
C GLY A 48 -18.30 -9.43 1.43
N GLY A 49 -19.31 -9.33 0.56
CA GLY A 49 -20.71 -9.49 0.92
C GLY A 49 -21.27 -10.67 0.13
N GLY A 50 -21.56 -11.77 0.82
CA GLY A 50 -22.52 -12.75 0.30
C GLY A 50 -23.91 -12.13 0.33
N THR A 51 -24.75 -12.40 -0.66
CA THR A 51 -26.17 -11.98 -0.67
C THR A 51 -27.13 -13.16 -0.62
N ARG A 52 -26.61 -14.38 -0.47
CA ARG A 52 -27.34 -15.65 -0.49
C ARG A 52 -26.72 -16.62 0.52
N GLY A 53 -27.52 -17.15 1.44
CA GLY A 53 -27.10 -18.11 2.47
C GLY A 53 -26.85 -17.52 3.86
N GLU A 54 -26.92 -18.38 4.87
CA GLU A 54 -26.87 -18.08 6.32
C GLU A 54 -25.59 -17.34 6.78
N CYS A 55 -24.50 -17.50 6.02
CA CYS A 55 -23.27 -16.73 6.19
C CYS A 55 -23.51 -15.21 6.11
N SER A 56 -24.39 -14.77 5.19
CA SER A 56 -24.64 -13.35 4.94
C SER A 56 -25.30 -12.63 6.11
N SER A 57 -26.18 -13.31 6.86
CA SER A 57 -26.97 -12.70 7.93
C SER A 57 -26.18 -12.57 9.25
N ASN A 58 -25.20 -13.43 9.47
CA ASN A 58 -24.55 -13.59 10.77
C ASN A 58 -23.04 -13.30 10.78
N ALA A 59 -22.35 -13.40 9.64
CA ALA A 59 -20.89 -13.32 9.57
C ALA A 59 -20.36 -11.94 9.11
N GLY A 60 -21.04 -10.84 9.43
CA GLY A 60 -20.55 -9.46 9.21
C GLY A 60 -20.03 -9.18 7.78
N ARG A 61 -18.97 -8.35 7.67
CA ARG A 61 -18.31 -8.01 6.39
C ARG A 61 -16.87 -8.50 6.42
N LEU A 62 -16.53 -9.49 5.58
CA LEU A 62 -15.13 -9.85 5.33
C LEU A 62 -14.47 -8.70 4.57
N MET A 63 -13.30 -8.21 5.02
CA MET A 63 -12.61 -7.13 4.30
C MET A 63 -11.11 -7.41 4.12
N ALA A 64 -10.58 -7.06 2.96
CA ALA A 64 -9.15 -7.04 2.70
C ALA A 64 -8.59 -5.63 2.87
N LEU A 65 -7.53 -5.51 3.69
CA LEU A 65 -6.80 -4.26 3.85
C LEU A 65 -5.79 -4.17 2.71
N VAL A 66 -6.24 -3.64 1.58
CA VAL A 66 -5.44 -3.36 0.37
C VAL A 66 -5.85 -2.02 -0.26
N PRO A 67 -5.00 -1.41 -1.10
CA PRO A 67 -5.29 -0.13 -1.75
C PRO A 67 -6.55 -0.15 -2.64
N GLU A 68 -7.15 1.01 -2.90
CA GLU A 68 -8.43 1.13 -3.62
C GLU A 68 -8.44 0.50 -5.02
N ASN A 69 -7.29 0.43 -5.69
CA ASN A 69 -7.11 -0.19 -7.01
C ASN A 69 -6.94 -1.72 -6.95
N ASN A 70 -7.09 -2.33 -5.76
CA ASN A 70 -6.86 -3.75 -5.48
C ASN A 70 -5.41 -4.24 -5.71
N LEU A 71 -4.42 -3.35 -5.86
CA LEU A 71 -3.02 -3.73 -6.12
C LEU A 71 -2.10 -3.29 -4.96
N GLY A 72 -1.71 -4.24 -4.12
CA GLY A 72 -0.62 -4.05 -3.16
C GLY A 72 0.73 -4.04 -3.87
N LEU A 73 1.56 -3.03 -3.59
CA LEU A 73 2.99 -3.06 -3.94
C LEU A 73 3.81 -3.38 -2.69
N THR A 74 4.82 -4.24 -2.84
CA THR A 74 5.71 -4.68 -1.76
C THR A 74 7.15 -4.85 -2.26
N LYS A 75 8.14 -4.63 -1.41
CA LYS A 75 9.54 -5.03 -1.65
C LYS A 75 9.85 -6.45 -1.15
N GLN A 76 8.97 -7.02 -0.31
CA GLN A 76 9.22 -8.25 0.42
C GLN A 76 9.17 -9.47 -0.50
N ALA A 77 10.04 -10.44 -0.23
CA ALA A 77 10.01 -11.75 -0.87
C ALA A 77 8.77 -12.56 -0.47
N TYR A 78 8.37 -12.41 0.79
CA TYR A 78 7.23 -13.05 1.43
C TYR A 78 6.39 -11.97 2.12
N PRO A 79 5.51 -11.28 1.39
CA PRO A 79 4.68 -10.21 1.95
C PRO A 79 3.68 -10.67 3.00
N ASN A 80 3.25 -9.68 3.78
CA ASN A 80 2.10 -9.75 4.67
C ASN A 80 0.81 -9.35 3.92
N PHE A 81 -0.26 -10.10 4.14
CA PHE A 81 -1.63 -9.77 3.75
C PHE A 81 -2.45 -9.53 5.00
N LEU A 82 -3.27 -8.48 5.03
CA LEU A 82 -4.07 -8.16 6.19
C LEU A 82 -5.55 -8.16 5.84
N PHE A 83 -6.34 -8.75 6.72
CA PHE A 83 -7.76 -8.97 6.53
C PHE A 83 -8.51 -8.66 7.81
N TYR A 84 -9.66 -8.00 7.73
CA TYR A 84 -10.63 -7.97 8.81
C TYR A 84 -11.53 -9.20 8.69
N LEU A 85 -11.43 -10.08 9.68
CA LEU A 85 -12.34 -11.20 9.86
C LEU A 85 -13.50 -10.76 10.76
N PRO A 86 -14.73 -10.81 10.28
CA PRO A 86 -15.90 -10.50 11.10
C PRO A 86 -16.11 -11.55 12.19
N ARG A 87 -16.77 -11.15 13.27
CA ARG A 87 -17.15 -12.05 14.36
C ARG A 87 -18.14 -13.10 13.84
N THR A 88 -17.90 -14.38 14.13
CA THR A 88 -18.80 -15.48 13.79
C THR A 88 -19.29 -16.21 15.05
N ALA A 89 -20.54 -16.68 15.05
CA ALA A 89 -21.12 -17.43 16.17
C ALA A 89 -20.44 -18.80 16.37
N THR A 90 -20.06 -19.45 15.28
CA THR A 90 -19.23 -20.65 15.23
C THR A 90 -17.94 -20.36 14.46
N PRO A 91 -16.80 -20.98 14.80
CA PRO A 91 -15.60 -20.90 13.96
C PRO A 91 -15.88 -21.41 12.55
N ARG A 92 -15.40 -20.70 11.54
CA ARG A 92 -15.50 -21.06 10.12
C ARG A 92 -14.11 -21.32 9.56
N THR A 93 -13.98 -22.23 8.60
CA THR A 93 -12.74 -22.38 7.85
C THR A 93 -12.54 -21.17 6.94
N VAL A 94 -11.31 -20.67 6.90
CA VAL A 94 -10.85 -19.62 6.00
C VAL A 94 -9.73 -20.20 5.16
N GLU A 95 -9.86 -20.05 3.86
CA GLU A 95 -8.95 -20.56 2.83
C GLU A 95 -8.26 -19.37 2.17
N PHE A 96 -6.93 -19.33 2.21
CA PHE A 96 -6.11 -18.39 1.47
C PHE A 96 -5.45 -19.09 0.28
N VAL A 97 -5.58 -18.53 -0.91
CA VAL A 97 -4.96 -19.02 -2.14
C VAL A 97 -4.20 -17.89 -2.81
N LEU A 98 -2.92 -18.11 -3.12
CA LEU A 98 -2.12 -17.22 -3.96
C LEU A 98 -1.87 -17.90 -5.31
N GLN A 99 -2.13 -17.19 -6.40
CA GLN A 99 -1.95 -17.65 -7.77
C GLN A 99 -0.95 -16.78 -8.54
N ASP A 100 -0.26 -17.39 -9.49
CA ASP A 100 0.56 -16.68 -10.47
C ASP A 100 -0.26 -16.08 -11.63
N ASP A 101 0.44 -15.38 -12.52
CA ASP A 101 -0.08 -14.83 -13.78
C ASP A 101 -0.73 -15.86 -14.72
N LYS A 102 -0.42 -17.15 -14.57
CA LYS A 102 -1.02 -18.28 -15.30
C LYS A 102 -2.16 -18.93 -14.54
N ARG A 103 -2.64 -18.31 -13.44
CA ARG A 103 -3.67 -18.82 -12.52
C ARG A 103 -3.30 -20.14 -11.84
N ARG A 104 -2.01 -20.50 -11.81
CA ARG A 104 -1.54 -21.67 -11.09
C ARG A 104 -1.39 -21.30 -9.63
N SER A 105 -1.89 -22.15 -8.74
CA SER A 105 -1.67 -21.97 -7.31
C SER A 105 -0.18 -22.06 -7.00
N VAL A 106 0.31 -21.11 -6.19
CA VAL A 106 1.70 -21.06 -5.70
C VAL A 106 1.78 -21.19 -4.19
N TYR A 107 0.68 -20.93 -3.46
CA TYR A 107 0.59 -21.14 -2.03
C TYR A 107 -0.88 -21.25 -1.59
N GLU A 108 -1.17 -22.21 -0.73
CA GLU A 108 -2.49 -22.42 -0.14
C GLU A 108 -2.35 -22.68 1.36
N ALA A 109 -3.24 -22.07 2.17
CA ALA A 109 -3.32 -22.34 3.59
C ALA A 109 -4.75 -22.21 4.11
N ASN A 110 -5.13 -23.13 4.99
CA ASN A 110 -6.42 -23.14 5.68
C ASN A 110 -6.23 -22.87 7.17
N PHE A 111 -7.10 -22.04 7.75
CA PHE A 111 -7.12 -21.73 9.18
C PHE A 111 -8.56 -21.42 9.63
N THR A 112 -8.82 -21.32 10.93
CA THR A 112 -10.17 -21.07 11.46
C THR A 112 -10.37 -19.62 11.89
N THR A 113 -11.58 -19.07 11.72
CA THR A 113 -11.91 -17.72 12.20
C THR A 113 -11.73 -17.59 13.72
N PRO A 114 -11.21 -16.46 14.22
CA PRO A 114 -11.23 -16.14 15.64
C PRO A 114 -12.64 -15.77 16.08
N SER A 115 -13.11 -16.32 17.21
CA SER A 115 -14.47 -16.12 17.72
C SER A 115 -14.82 -14.68 18.15
N SER A 116 -13.81 -13.81 18.30
CA SER A 116 -14.00 -12.38 18.60
C SER A 116 -14.33 -11.55 17.36
N GLY A 117 -13.87 -11.96 16.17
CA GLY A 117 -13.64 -11.04 15.05
C GLY A 117 -12.46 -10.08 15.31
N GLY A 118 -11.92 -9.50 14.25
CA GLY A 118 -10.79 -8.56 14.28
C GLY A 118 -9.92 -8.58 13.01
N VAL A 119 -8.93 -7.69 12.96
CA VAL A 119 -7.91 -7.67 11.88
C VAL A 119 -6.85 -8.73 12.16
N ILE A 120 -6.51 -9.53 11.17
CA ILE A 120 -5.41 -10.51 11.21
C ILE A 120 -4.24 -10.06 10.33
N ASN A 121 -3.03 -10.50 10.69
CA ASN A 121 -1.87 -10.44 9.80
C ASN A 121 -1.53 -11.85 9.30
N PHE A 122 -1.53 -12.03 7.98
CA PHE A 122 -1.21 -13.28 7.29
C PHE A 122 0.12 -13.10 6.55
N SER A 123 1.20 -13.62 7.13
CA SER A 123 2.52 -13.64 6.50
C SER A 123 2.65 -14.88 5.61
N LEU A 124 3.18 -14.71 4.39
CA LEU A 124 3.67 -15.88 3.64
C LEU A 124 4.89 -16.48 4.37
N PRO A 125 4.99 -17.82 4.46
CA PRO A 125 6.14 -18.45 5.11
C PRO A 125 7.37 -18.41 4.21
N ASP A 126 8.49 -17.92 4.74
CA ASP A 126 9.81 -18.18 4.17
C ASP A 126 10.14 -19.67 4.42
N SER A 127 9.93 -20.49 3.39
CA SER A 127 10.00 -21.95 3.50
C SER A 127 10.51 -22.57 2.20
N ALA A 128 11.14 -23.74 2.30
CA ALA A 128 11.72 -24.43 1.13
C ALA A 128 10.70 -24.79 0.03
N PHE A 129 9.41 -24.82 0.36
CA PHE A 129 8.32 -25.18 -0.55
C PHE A 129 7.67 -23.98 -1.25
N LEU A 130 7.90 -22.74 -0.77
CA LEU A 130 7.40 -21.52 -1.37
C LEU A 130 8.57 -20.68 -1.92
N PRO A 131 8.80 -20.65 -3.24
CA PRO A 131 9.76 -19.73 -3.83
C PRO A 131 9.39 -18.27 -3.55
N PRO A 132 10.38 -17.38 -3.32
CA PRO A 132 10.12 -15.97 -3.07
C PRO A 132 9.41 -15.32 -4.26
N LEU A 133 8.49 -14.39 -4.00
CA LEU A 133 7.76 -13.71 -5.08
C LEU A 133 8.75 -13.01 -6.01
N THR A 134 8.55 -13.16 -7.33
CA THR A 134 9.46 -12.63 -8.34
C THR A 134 9.26 -11.11 -8.48
N ILE A 135 10.36 -10.35 -8.51
CA ILE A 135 10.33 -8.90 -8.76
C ILE A 135 9.69 -8.64 -10.13
N GLY A 136 8.84 -7.62 -10.22
CA GLY A 136 8.12 -7.24 -11.43
C GLY A 136 6.82 -8.01 -11.67
N LYS A 137 6.70 -9.23 -11.11
CA LYS A 137 5.56 -10.13 -11.33
C LYS A 137 4.35 -9.79 -10.46
N LYS A 138 3.16 -9.84 -11.06
CA LYS A 138 1.86 -9.76 -10.37
C LYS A 138 1.41 -11.16 -9.97
N TYR A 139 0.84 -11.26 -8.77
CA TYR A 139 0.18 -12.44 -8.22
C TYR A 139 -1.23 -12.06 -7.79
N ASN A 140 -2.18 -12.98 -7.94
CA ASN A 140 -3.58 -12.79 -7.58
C ASN A 140 -3.86 -13.60 -6.31
N TRP A 141 -4.40 -13.00 -5.28
CA TRP A 141 -4.72 -13.66 -4.02
C TRP A 141 -6.23 -13.67 -3.77
N TYR A 142 -6.69 -14.74 -3.13
CA TYR A 142 -8.06 -14.95 -2.69
C TYR A 142 -8.05 -15.31 -1.22
N LEU A 143 -9.04 -14.80 -0.49
CA LEU A 143 -9.37 -15.24 0.87
C LEU A 143 -10.87 -15.58 0.90
N SER A 144 -11.19 -16.85 1.11
CA SER A 144 -12.56 -17.38 1.14
C SER A 144 -12.92 -17.77 2.57
N MET A 145 -13.98 -17.19 3.14
CA MET A 145 -14.62 -17.75 4.33
C MET A 145 -15.61 -18.81 3.88
N ILE A 146 -15.35 -20.07 4.25
CA ILE A 146 -16.13 -21.23 3.82
C ILE A 146 -17.44 -21.27 4.61
N CYS A 147 -18.55 -21.18 3.86
CA CYS A 147 -19.89 -21.08 4.42
C CYS A 147 -20.58 -22.44 4.46
N ASP A 148 -20.47 -23.21 3.39
CA ASP A 148 -20.89 -24.59 3.25
C ASP A 148 -19.79 -25.35 2.49
N PRO A 149 -19.09 -26.32 3.12
CA PRO A 149 -18.06 -27.10 2.45
C PRO A 149 -18.55 -27.85 1.21
N GLU A 150 -19.80 -28.31 1.22
CA GLU A 150 -20.44 -29.02 0.11
C GLU A 150 -20.95 -28.05 -0.97
N ASN A 151 -21.20 -26.78 -0.60
CA ASN A 151 -21.71 -25.73 -1.50
C ASN A 151 -20.94 -24.41 -1.36
N ARG A 152 -19.69 -24.44 -1.83
CA ARG A 152 -18.75 -23.29 -1.90
C ARG A 152 -19.29 -22.08 -2.68
N ALA A 153 -20.39 -22.19 -3.42
CA ALA A 153 -21.01 -21.06 -4.14
C ALA A 153 -21.58 -19.97 -3.21
N THR A 154 -21.72 -20.26 -1.91
CA THR A 154 -22.20 -19.32 -0.89
C THR A 154 -21.06 -18.60 -0.15
N ASP A 155 -19.79 -18.90 -0.45
CA ASP A 155 -18.63 -18.38 0.26
C ASP A 155 -18.48 -16.86 0.20
N VAL A 156 -18.11 -16.28 1.33
CA VAL A 156 -17.74 -14.87 1.41
C VAL A 156 -16.26 -14.75 1.04
N VAL A 157 -16.00 -14.34 -0.22
CA VAL A 157 -14.62 -14.22 -0.76
C VAL A 157 -14.19 -12.74 -0.86
N VAL A 158 -12.95 -12.42 -0.50
CA VAL A 158 -12.24 -11.19 -0.92
C VAL A 158 -11.05 -11.54 -1.79
N HIS A 159 -10.70 -10.70 -2.75
CA HIS A 159 -9.59 -10.97 -3.67
C HIS A 159 -8.96 -9.69 -4.21
N GLY A 160 -7.73 -9.81 -4.69
CA GLY A 160 -6.97 -8.71 -5.28
C GLY A 160 -5.56 -9.14 -5.64
N TRP A 161 -4.68 -8.18 -5.83
CA TRP A 161 -3.37 -8.40 -6.43
C TRP A 161 -2.24 -7.95 -5.53
N ILE A 162 -1.09 -8.58 -5.69
CA ILE A 162 0.17 -8.11 -5.13
C ILE A 162 1.26 -8.16 -6.20
N LYS A 163 2.13 -7.16 -6.21
CA LYS A 163 3.33 -7.12 -7.06
C LYS A 163 4.55 -6.82 -6.22
N ARG A 164 5.54 -7.71 -6.30
CA ARG A 164 6.86 -7.40 -5.74
C ARG A 164 7.58 -6.43 -6.66
N VAL A 165 8.13 -5.37 -6.11
CA VAL A 165 8.91 -4.35 -6.83
C VAL A 165 10.31 -4.23 -6.25
N GLU A 166 11.24 -3.77 -7.08
CA GLU A 166 12.56 -3.36 -6.62
C GLU A 166 12.47 -1.98 -5.95
N THR A 167 13.30 -1.76 -4.94
CA THR A 167 13.43 -0.45 -4.28
C THR A 167 14.72 0.21 -4.72
N ASP A 168 14.66 1.49 -5.10
CA ASP A 168 15.86 2.24 -5.47
C ASP A 168 16.87 2.35 -4.31
N SER A 169 18.11 2.68 -4.64
CA SER A 169 19.22 2.73 -3.68
C SER A 169 19.09 3.88 -2.66
N VAL A 170 18.35 4.95 -2.98
CA VAL A 170 18.12 6.10 -2.08
C VAL A 170 17.10 5.72 -1.02
N LEU A 171 15.97 5.13 -1.42
CA LEU A 171 14.96 4.58 -0.50
C LEU A 171 15.58 3.50 0.38
N THR A 172 16.37 2.59 -0.19
CA THR A 172 17.05 1.52 0.56
C THR A 172 17.96 2.07 1.66
N LYS A 173 18.80 3.07 1.36
CA LYS A 173 19.66 3.74 2.36
C LYS A 173 18.86 4.47 3.42
N LYS A 174 17.81 5.21 3.04
CA LYS A 174 16.91 5.90 3.99
C LYS A 174 16.27 4.91 4.96
N LEU A 175 15.75 3.78 4.47
CA LEU A 175 15.12 2.75 5.31
C LEU A 175 16.10 2.18 6.33
N GLN A 176 17.35 1.91 5.97
CA GLN A 176 18.37 1.41 6.89
C GLN A 176 18.60 2.37 8.08
N GLN A 177 18.66 3.67 7.81
CA GLN A 177 18.95 4.73 8.79
C GLN A 177 17.70 5.19 9.58
N THR A 178 16.50 4.78 9.17
CA THR A 178 15.24 5.26 9.76
C THR A 178 14.68 4.28 10.78
N SER A 179 14.10 4.81 11.88
CA SER A 179 13.41 4.03 12.91
C SER A 179 12.24 3.20 12.33
N PRO A 180 11.82 2.09 12.96
CA PRO A 180 10.75 1.25 12.44
C PRO A 180 9.45 1.99 12.13
N LEU A 181 9.05 2.96 12.96
CA LEU A 181 7.86 3.79 12.69
C LEU A 181 8.09 4.76 11.52
N GLY A 182 9.27 5.37 11.40
CA GLY A 182 9.58 6.23 10.25
C GLY A 182 9.62 5.47 8.92
N ARG A 183 9.97 4.17 8.94
CA ARG A 183 9.90 3.29 7.75
C ARG A 183 8.46 3.17 7.21
N VAL A 184 7.45 3.17 8.08
CA VAL A 184 6.02 3.16 7.65
C VAL A 184 5.73 4.35 6.74
N THR A 185 6.16 5.55 7.14
CA THR A 185 6.00 6.78 6.34
C THR A 185 6.76 6.71 5.02
N LEU A 186 8.02 6.23 5.02
CA LEU A 186 8.81 6.07 3.80
C LEU A 186 8.18 5.07 2.83
N TYR A 187 7.66 3.94 3.32
CA TYR A 187 6.96 2.96 2.50
C TYR A 187 5.67 3.54 1.91
N ALA A 188 4.85 4.22 2.71
CA ALA A 188 3.62 4.87 2.22
C ALA A 188 3.93 5.92 1.12
N GLN A 189 4.96 6.76 1.32
CA GLN A 189 5.40 7.74 0.33
C GLN A 189 5.92 7.10 -0.97
N ALA A 190 6.58 5.93 -0.88
CA ALA A 190 7.01 5.16 -2.05
C ALA A 190 5.86 4.42 -2.77
N GLY A 191 4.64 4.45 -2.22
CA GLY A 191 3.51 3.64 -2.71
C GLY A 191 3.61 2.16 -2.32
N LEU A 192 4.53 1.79 -1.43
CA LEU A 192 4.68 0.45 -0.84
C LEU A 192 3.72 0.28 0.35
N TRP A 193 2.44 0.59 0.13
CA TRP A 193 1.44 0.63 1.20
C TRP A 193 1.30 -0.71 1.94
N GLN A 194 1.53 -1.85 1.25
CA GLN A 194 1.52 -3.17 1.87
C GLN A 194 2.67 -3.34 2.88
N ASP A 195 3.86 -2.81 2.59
CA ASP A 195 5.00 -2.83 3.51
C ASP A 195 4.80 -1.87 4.68
N ALA A 196 4.18 -0.70 4.43
CA ALA A 196 3.80 0.24 5.47
C ALA A 196 2.82 -0.42 6.46
N LEU A 197 1.76 -1.06 5.95
CA LEU A 197 0.74 -1.73 6.74
C LEU A 197 1.31 -2.90 7.55
N GLY A 198 2.06 -3.79 6.89
CA GLY A 198 2.71 -4.92 7.55
C GLY A 198 3.70 -4.48 8.64
N THR A 199 4.52 -3.46 8.37
CA THR A 199 5.47 -2.92 9.37
C THR A 199 4.72 -2.34 10.57
N LEU A 200 3.62 -1.63 10.34
CA LEU A 200 2.84 -1.00 11.40
C LEU A 200 2.07 -2.02 12.27
N ALA A 201 1.59 -3.11 11.66
CA ALA A 201 0.98 -4.23 12.39
C ALA A 201 1.95 -4.86 13.39
N GLU A 202 3.18 -5.18 12.96
CA GLU A 202 4.19 -5.77 13.86
C GLU A 202 4.62 -4.81 14.98
N LEU A 203 4.64 -3.50 14.72
CA LEU A 203 4.85 -2.50 15.76
C LEU A 203 3.70 -2.49 16.78
N LYS A 204 2.44 -2.62 16.34
CA LYS A 204 1.29 -2.73 17.26
C LYS A 204 1.29 -4.04 18.05
N TYR A 205 1.75 -5.15 17.46
CA TYR A 205 1.89 -6.43 18.17
C TYR A 205 2.99 -6.45 19.24
N THR A 206 4.00 -5.60 19.11
CA THR A 206 5.12 -5.47 20.05
C THR A 206 4.90 -4.36 21.08
N ARG A 207 4.12 -3.33 20.72
CA ARG A 207 3.81 -2.17 21.58
C ARG A 207 2.30 -1.84 21.51
N PRO A 208 1.41 -2.70 22.04
CA PRO A 208 -0.04 -2.57 21.86
C PRO A 208 -0.64 -1.30 22.47
N ASN A 209 -0.05 -0.80 23.56
CA ASN A 209 -0.52 0.38 24.29
C ASN A 209 0.09 1.70 23.78
N ASP A 210 0.84 1.68 22.67
CA ASP A 210 1.44 2.88 22.09
C ASP A 210 0.38 3.67 21.29
N SER A 211 0.02 4.84 21.81
CA SER A 211 -0.98 5.74 21.22
C SER A 211 -0.53 6.35 19.89
N GLN A 212 0.77 6.52 19.65
CA GLN A 212 1.31 6.99 18.38
C GLN A 212 1.12 5.94 17.29
N LEU A 213 1.31 4.65 17.63
CA LEU A 213 1.01 3.56 16.70
C LEU A 213 -0.49 3.41 16.43
N ALA A 214 -1.35 3.62 17.43
CA ALA A 214 -2.80 3.63 17.24
C ALA A 214 -3.23 4.76 16.29
N ALA A 215 -2.74 5.99 16.49
CA ALA A 215 -3.02 7.11 15.60
C ALA A 215 -2.49 6.87 14.18
N SER A 216 -1.26 6.35 14.05
CA SER A 216 -0.66 6.03 12.74
C SER A 216 -1.46 4.98 11.97
N TRP A 217 -2.02 3.98 12.68
CA TRP A 217 -2.83 2.92 12.09
C TRP A 217 -4.14 3.45 11.53
N ILE A 218 -4.83 4.29 12.30
CA ILE A 218 -6.07 4.94 11.84
C ILE A 218 -5.81 5.80 10.60
N GLN A 219 -4.73 6.58 10.58
CA GLN A 219 -4.38 7.40 9.41
C GLN A 219 -4.01 6.56 8.17
N LEU A 220 -3.27 5.46 8.36
CA LEU A 220 -2.88 4.59 7.24
C LEU A 220 -4.09 3.88 6.62
N LEU A 221 -5.02 3.38 7.44
CA LEU A 221 -6.26 2.77 6.94
C LEU A 221 -7.17 3.80 6.27
N LYS A 222 -7.28 5.01 6.84
CA LYS A 222 -8.02 6.13 6.26
C LYS A 222 -7.52 6.53 4.86
N SER A 223 -6.21 6.45 4.60
CA SER A 223 -5.65 6.78 3.28
C SER A 223 -6.21 5.91 2.13
N GLU A 224 -6.72 4.71 2.44
CA GLU A 224 -7.34 3.78 1.48
C GLU A 224 -8.85 3.55 1.74
N LYS A 225 -9.48 4.45 2.52
CA LYS A 225 -10.90 4.43 2.94
C LYS A 225 -11.31 3.18 3.74
N LEU A 226 -10.42 2.70 4.61
CA LEU A 226 -10.64 1.56 5.51
C LEU A 226 -11.00 2.01 6.95
N ASP A 227 -11.45 3.26 7.12
CA ASP A 227 -11.80 3.89 8.40
C ASP A 227 -12.76 3.03 9.25
N ALA A 228 -13.70 2.35 8.60
CA ALA A 228 -14.75 1.54 9.23
C ALA A 228 -14.21 0.36 10.07
N ILE A 229 -12.97 -0.09 9.82
CA ILE A 229 -12.31 -1.17 10.57
C ILE A 229 -11.05 -0.68 11.30
N ALA A 230 -10.81 0.63 11.35
CA ALA A 230 -9.58 1.19 11.89
C ALA A 230 -9.44 1.08 13.42
N GLN A 231 -10.55 0.81 14.12
CA GLN A 231 -10.59 0.60 15.58
C GLN A 231 -10.76 -0.87 15.98
N GLU A 232 -10.90 -1.78 15.00
CA GLU A 232 -11.04 -3.21 15.23
C GLU A 232 -9.76 -3.81 15.83
N PRO A 233 -9.86 -4.84 16.70
CA PRO A 233 -8.70 -5.41 17.37
C PRO A 233 -7.77 -6.10 16.37
N LEU A 234 -6.46 -5.87 16.51
CA LEU A 234 -5.43 -6.57 15.73
C LEU A 234 -5.05 -7.88 16.46
N LEU A 235 -5.38 -9.01 15.85
CA LEU A 235 -5.31 -10.36 16.43
C LEU A 235 -4.08 -11.14 15.96
N LYS A 236 -3.34 -11.74 16.89
CA LYS A 236 -2.33 -12.75 16.56
C LYS A 236 -3.01 -14.10 16.32
N ILE A 237 -3.01 -14.57 15.08
CA ILE A 237 -3.43 -15.93 14.74
C ILE A 237 -2.20 -16.79 14.42
N LYS A 238 -2.29 -18.09 14.70
CA LYS A 238 -1.34 -19.08 14.17
C LYS A 238 -1.94 -19.62 12.87
N ILE A 239 -1.28 -19.36 11.75
CA ILE A 239 -1.61 -19.98 10.46
C ILE A 239 -0.86 -21.31 10.41
N PRO A 240 -1.55 -22.45 10.24
CA PRO A 240 -0.88 -23.72 9.99
C PRO A 240 -0.06 -23.60 8.70
N THR A 241 1.22 -23.96 8.77
CA THR A 241 2.00 -24.25 7.57
C THR A 241 1.44 -25.50 6.93
N SER A 242 1.00 -25.43 5.68
CA SER A 242 0.64 -26.61 4.88
C SER A 242 1.86 -27.55 4.79
N HIS A 243 1.60 -28.85 4.99
CA HIS A 243 2.57 -29.93 4.88
C HIS A 243 2.52 -30.56 3.48
#